data_AF-A0AAI8T493-F1
#
_entry.id   AF-A0AAI8T493-F1
#
_cell.length_a   1.000
_cell.length_b   1.000
_cell.length_c   1.000
_cell.angle_alpha   90.00
_cell.angle_beta   90.00
_cell.angle_gamma   90.00
#
_symmetry.space_group_name_H-M   'P 1'
#
loop_
_entity.id
_entity.type
_entity.pdbx_description
1 polymer ?
#
loop_
_entity_poly.entity_id
_entity_poly.type
_entity_poly.pdbx_seq_one_letter_code
_entity_poly.pdbx_strand_id
1 'polypeptide(L)' 'MSTRGIEFLQKWVEDNVPPYSKSDPTLAAKLAEQVTADAIKAGIRPEEISEEVGSMLTTMLEVLDQRDTK' A
#
# COMPACT_ATOMS: atom_id res chain seq x y z
N MET A 1 0.50 3.86 -16.40
CA MET A 1 -0.70 4.40 -15.72
C MET A 1 -1.87 3.46 -15.85
N SER A 2 -1.95 2.48 -14.94
CA SER A 2 -3.11 1.59 -14.78
C SER A 2 -4.03 2.17 -13.70
N THR A 3 -5.18 2.72 -14.09
CA THR A 3 -6.20 3.25 -13.16
C THR A 3 -6.61 2.19 -12.13
N ARG A 4 -6.66 0.92 -12.54
CA ARG A 4 -7.06 -0.22 -11.71
C ARG A 4 -6.10 -0.49 -10.54
N GLY A 5 -4.80 -0.36 -10.77
CA GLY A 5 -3.78 -0.61 -9.75
C GLY A 5 -3.85 0.41 -8.60
N ILE A 6 -4.01 1.69 -8.94
CA ILE A 6 -4.13 2.77 -7.96
C ILE A 6 -5.45 2.70 -7.19
N GLU A 7 -6.57 2.46 -7.86
CA GLU A 7 -7.87 2.30 -7.19
C GLU A 7 -7.87 1.15 -6.18
N PHE A 8 -7.24 0.02 -6.55
CA PHE A 8 -7.06 -1.09 -5.63
C PHE A 8 -6.21 -0.68 -4.42
N LEU A 9 -5.06 -0.04 -4.64
CA LEU A 9 -4.15 0.34 -3.57
C LEU A 9 -4.83 1.28 -2.56
N GLN A 10 -5.55 2.29 -3.05
CA GLN A 10 -6.28 3.24 -2.20
C GLN A 10 -7.32 2.52 -1.33
N LYS A 11 -8.16 1.68 -1.95
CA LYS A 11 -9.18 0.90 -1.24
C LYS A 11 -8.54 -0.07 -0.24
N TRP A 12 -7.49 -0.76 -0.63
CA TRP A 12 -6.79 -1.71 0.24
C TRP A 12 -6.22 -0.99 1.48
N VAL A 13 -5.66 0.21 1.32
CA VAL A 13 -5.14 1.02 2.43
C VAL A 13 -6.27 1.45 3.38
N GLU A 14 -7.43 1.84 2.87
CA GLU A 14 -8.61 2.17 3.70
C GLU A 14 -9.10 0.95 4.51
N ASP A 15 -9.15 -0.22 3.88
CA ASP A 15 -9.69 -1.44 4.46
C ASP A 15 -8.71 -2.12 5.45
N ASN A 16 -7.39 -1.99 5.23
CA ASN A 16 -6.38 -2.79 5.94
C ASN A 16 -5.45 -1.99 6.87
N VAL A 17 -5.34 -0.67 6.70
CA VAL A 17 -4.45 0.16 7.52
C VAL A 17 -5.28 0.97 8.51
N PRO A 18 -5.16 0.72 9.83
CA PRO A 18 -5.86 1.51 10.84
C PRO A 18 -5.46 2.99 10.83
N PRO A 19 -6.39 3.95 11.10
CA PRO A 19 -6.14 5.39 11.06
C PRO A 19 -5.06 5.94 11.98
N TYR A 20 -4.64 5.18 13.01
CA TYR A 20 -3.65 5.59 14.03
C TYR A 20 -2.46 4.63 14.09
N SER A 21 -2.13 4.02 12.95
CA SER A 21 -1.00 3.11 12.86
C SER A 21 0.29 3.92 12.95
N LYS A 22 1.15 3.60 13.93
CA LYS A 22 2.46 4.25 14.05
C LYS A 22 3.31 3.97 12.83
N SER A 23 4.06 4.98 12.40
CA SER A 23 5.09 4.82 11.38
C SER A 23 6.22 3.94 11.91
N ASP A 24 6.29 2.71 11.39
CA ASP A 24 7.31 1.71 11.71
C ASP A 24 7.76 1.05 10.41
N PRO A 25 9.07 1.09 10.07
CA PRO A 25 9.59 0.44 8.86
C PRO A 25 9.29 -1.07 8.79
N THR A 26 9.20 -1.75 9.94
CA THR A 26 8.86 -3.18 9.97
C THR A 26 7.41 -3.41 9.58
N LEU A 27 6.48 -2.60 10.12
CA LEU A 27 5.08 -2.60 9.72
C LEU A 27 4.91 -2.23 8.24
N ALA A 28 5.61 -1.21 7.75
CA ALA A 28 5.55 -0.81 6.35
C ALA A 28 5.98 -1.95 5.40
N ALA A 29 7.06 -2.67 5.73
CA ALA A 29 7.49 -3.83 4.95
C ALA A 29 6.43 -4.94 4.92
N LYS A 30 5.80 -5.24 6.07
CA LYS A 30 4.70 -6.22 6.14
C LYS A 30 3.49 -5.81 5.31
N LEU A 31 3.09 -4.54 5.38
CA LEU A 31 1.98 -4.01 4.59
C LEU A 31 2.30 -4.07 3.09
N ALA A 32 3.55 -3.77 2.71
CA ALA A 32 3.99 -3.85 1.32
C ALA A 32 3.96 -5.28 0.77
N GLU A 33 4.36 -6.28 1.56
CA GLU A 33 4.22 -7.69 1.20
C GLU A 33 2.75 -8.10 1.09
N GLN A 34 1.92 -7.67 2.05
CA GLN A 34 0.50 -8.04 2.09
C GLN A 34 -0.29 -7.45 0.91
N VAL A 35 -0.13 -6.15 0.62
CA VAL A 35 -0.82 -5.52 -0.52
C VAL A 35 -0.38 -6.10 -1.85
N THR A 36 0.90 -6.48 -1.98
CA THR A 36 1.41 -7.15 -3.19
C THR A 36 0.77 -8.53 -3.36
N ALA A 37 0.70 -9.32 -2.29
CA ALA A 37 0.06 -10.64 -2.32
C ALA A 37 -1.45 -10.54 -2.62
N ASP A 38 -2.14 -9.56 -2.05
CA ASP A 38 -3.57 -9.36 -2.27
C ASP A 38 -3.87 -8.80 -3.67
N ALA A 39 -3.01 -7.94 -4.21
CA ALA A 39 -3.10 -7.50 -5.61
C ALA A 39 -3.05 -8.69 -6.57
N ILE A 40 -2.09 -9.61 -6.36
CA ILE A 40 -1.96 -10.83 -7.18
C ILE A 40 -3.23 -11.67 -7.10
N LYS A 41 -3.78 -11.87 -5.89
CA LYS A 41 -5.05 -12.61 -5.70
C LYS A 41 -6.23 -11.92 -6.39
N ALA A 42 -6.22 -10.59 -6.45
CA ALA A 42 -7.23 -9.78 -7.15
C ALA A 42 -7.02 -9.73 -8.68
N GLY A 43 -6.00 -10.41 -9.23
CA GLY A 43 -5.68 -10.38 -10.65
C GLY A 43 -5.07 -9.05 -11.11
N ILE A 44 -4.50 -8.29 -10.18
CA ILE A 44 -3.74 -7.06 -10.42
C ILE A 44 -2.27 -7.44 -10.38
N ARG A 45 -1.57 -7.17 -11.48
CA ARG A 45 -0.14 -7.43 -11.53
C ARG A 45 0.59 -6.38 -10.66
N PRO A 46 1.57 -6.76 -9.84
CA PRO A 46 2.30 -5.80 -9.00
C PRO A 46 2.85 -4.60 -9.79
N GLU A 47 3.24 -4.82 -11.04
CA GLU A 47 3.75 -3.79 -11.94
C GLU A 47 2.73 -2.69 -12.24
N GLU A 48 1.43 -3.01 -12.25
CA GLU A 48 0.36 -2.01 -12.41
C GLU A 48 0.31 -1.00 -11.26
N ILE A 49 0.88 -1.37 -10.11
CA ILE A 49 0.98 -0.51 -8.94
C ILE A 49 2.38 0.11 -8.88
N SER A 50 3.44 -0.70 -9.00
CA SER A 50 4.82 -0.22 -8.85
C SER A 50 5.28 0.70 -9.98
N GLU A 51 4.71 0.62 -11.19
CA GLU A 51 4.98 1.62 -12.25
C GLU A 51 4.50 3.02 -11.86
N GLU A 52 3.49 3.11 -10.99
CA GLU A 52 2.86 4.38 -10.60
C GLU A 52 3.43 4.91 -9.29
N VAL A 53 3.62 4.05 -8.30
CA VAL A 53 4.06 4.44 -6.95
C VAL A 53 5.56 4.18 -6.72
N GLY A 54 6.23 3.51 -7.65
CA GLY A 54 7.60 3.07 -7.50
C GLY A 54 7.74 1.97 -6.46
N SER A 55 8.18 2.35 -5.26
CA SER A 55 8.50 1.42 -4.17
C SER A 55 7.31 1.27 -3.23
N MET A 56 6.71 0.07 -3.20
CA MET A 56 5.61 -0.24 -2.28
C MET A 56 5.99 -0.01 -0.81
N LEU A 57 7.25 -0.28 -0.44
CA LEU A 57 7.74 -0.01 0.92
C LEU A 57 7.68 1.49 1.25
N THR A 58 8.16 2.32 0.33
CA THR A 58 8.16 3.78 0.50
C THR A 58 6.74 4.31 0.57
N THR A 59 5.85 3.80 -0.29
CA THR A 59 4.43 4.15 -0.27
C THR A 59 3.77 3.77 1.07
N MET A 60 4.05 2.60 1.63
CA MET A 60 3.49 2.21 2.94
C MET A 60 4.05 3.05 4.09
N LEU A 61 5.32 3.46 4.04
CA LEU A 61 5.89 4.40 5.01
C LEU A 61 5.16 5.74 4.98
N GLU A 62 4.91 6.30 3.79
CA GLU A 62 4.16 7.55 3.63
C GLU A 62 2.71 7.42 4.14
N VAL A 63 2.06 6.30 3.85
CA VAL A 63 0.70 6.01 4.35
C VAL A 63 0.66 5.97 5.88
N LEU A 64 1.65 5.34 6.52
CA LEU A 64 1.71 5.29 7.98
C LEU A 64 2.05 6.66 8.59
N ASP A 65 2.95 7.42 7.99
CA ASP A 65 3.32 8.77 8.43
C ASP A 65 2.12 9.74 8.41
N GLN A 66 1.29 9.68 7.37
CA GLN A 66 0.04 10.44 7.28
C GLN A 66 -1.01 10.05 8.32
N ARG A 67 -0.91 8.83 8.88
CA ARG A 67 -1.86 8.28 9.87
C ARG A 67 -1.37 8.48 11.31
N ASP A 68 -0.07 8.54 11.54
CA ASP A 68 0.52 8.87 12.86
C ASP A 68 0.25 10.33 13.26
N THR A 69 0.12 11.23 12.28
CA THR A 69 -0.02 12.68 12.47
C THR A 69 -1.46 13.16 12.73
N LYS A 70 -2.45 12.27 12.84
CA LYS A 70 -3.89 12.61 12.98
C LYS A 70 -4.49 12.34 14.36
#